data_AF-A0A8T6IPB4-F1
#
_entry.id   AF-A0A8T6IPB4-F1
#
_cell.length_a   1.000
_cell.length_b   1.000
_cell.length_c   1.000
_cell.angle_alpha   90.00
_cell.angle_beta   90.00
_cell.angle_gamma   90.00
#
_symmetry.space_group_name_H-M   'P 1'
#
loop_
_entity.id
_entity.type
_entity.pdbx_description
1 polymer ?
#
loop_
_entity_poly.entity_id
_entity_poly.type
_entity_poly.pdbx_seq_one_letter_code
_entity_poly.pdbx_strand_id
1 'polypeptide(L)'
;MTTIDRLKELRDAKARPHLEQYAPVWMLREDILAEEESIQFHVLFQHNLHGWVNRRYRYDGFNNTLYHKGQIVLSEDDALDYMLATPYIEAVVDDIPNSYGG
;
A
#
# COMPACT_ATOMS: atom_id res chain seq x y z
N MET A 1 -15.79 17.18 7.37
CA MET A 1 -14.52 16.45 7.31
C MET A 1 -14.25 15.91 8.70
N THR A 2 -14.32 14.60 8.89
CA THR A 2 -14.18 13.99 10.22
C THR A 2 -12.71 13.89 10.61
N THR A 3 -12.40 13.76 11.91
CA THR A 3 -11.03 13.53 12.39
C THR A 3 -10.39 12.30 11.75
N ILE A 4 -11.20 11.28 11.46
CA ILE A 4 -10.79 10.04 10.81
C ILE A 4 -10.37 10.29 9.35
N ASP A 5 -11.16 11.07 8.59
CA ASP A 5 -10.83 11.39 7.19
C ASP A 5 -9.49 12.12 7.11
N ARG A 6 -9.26 13.08 8.01
CA ARG A 6 -7.97 13.79 8.10
C ARG A 6 -6.82 12.84 8.42
N LEU A 7 -7.03 11.88 9.32
CA LEU A 7 -6.00 10.91 9.68
C LEU A 7 -5.64 10.00 8.48
N LYS A 8 -6.64 9.60 7.68
CA LYS A 8 -6.44 8.83 6.45
C LYS A 8 -5.67 9.62 5.40
N GLU A 9 -5.98 10.90 5.23
CA GLU A 9 -5.24 11.79 4.31
C GLU A 9 -3.77 11.91 4.70
N LEU A 10 -3.48 12.11 5.99
CA LEU A 10 -2.11 12.20 6.48
C LEU A 10 -1.34 10.88 6.32
N ARG A 11 -2.01 9.75 6.56
CA ARG A 11 -1.46 8.43 6.25
C ARG A 11 -1.13 8.34 4.76
N ASP A 12 -2.08 8.64 3.89
CA ASP A 12 -1.91 8.54 2.44
C ASP A 12 -0.75 9.40 1.93
N ALA A 13 -0.60 10.62 2.46
CA ALA A 13 0.49 11.52 2.13
C ALA A 13 1.88 10.95 2.48
N LYS A 14 1.98 10.02 3.44
CA LYS A 14 3.22 9.33 3.81
C LYS A 14 3.38 7.96 3.16
N ALA A 15 2.28 7.20 3.10
CA ALA A 15 2.28 5.83 2.62
C ALA A 15 2.42 5.76 1.11
N ARG A 16 1.71 6.62 0.35
CA ARG A 16 1.72 6.56 -1.13
C ARG A 16 3.12 6.78 -1.71
N PRO A 17 3.87 7.86 -1.40
CA PRO A 17 5.20 8.06 -1.99
C PRO A 17 6.20 6.97 -1.59
N HIS A 18 6.05 6.38 -0.40
CA HIS A 18 6.89 5.27 0.03
C HIS A 18 6.57 3.98 -0.72
N LEU A 19 5.29 3.73 -1.00
CA LEU A 19 4.81 2.48 -1.60
C LEU A 19 4.75 2.52 -3.14
N GLU A 20 4.82 3.70 -3.77
CA GLU A 20 4.86 3.88 -5.23
C GLU A 20 5.95 3.06 -5.91
N GLN A 21 7.11 2.89 -5.26
CA GLN A 21 8.19 2.05 -5.78
C GLN A 21 7.83 0.56 -5.94
N TYR A 22 6.73 0.14 -5.31
CA TYR A 22 6.20 -1.23 -5.37
C TYR A 22 4.89 -1.30 -6.14
N ALA A 23 4.49 -0.23 -6.84
CA ALA A 23 3.26 -0.22 -7.61
C ALA A 23 3.25 -1.35 -8.66
N PRO A 24 2.11 -2.04 -8.86
CA PRO A 24 0.81 -1.81 -8.20
C PRO A 24 0.74 -2.31 -6.75
N VAL A 25 -0.01 -1.58 -5.91
CA VAL A 25 -0.19 -1.90 -4.48
C VAL A 25 -1.68 -1.99 -4.14
N TRP A 26 -2.08 -3.03 -3.43
CA TRP A 26 -3.46 -3.22 -2.96
C TRP A 26 -3.55 -3.08 -1.44
N MET A 27 -4.63 -2.46 -0.94
CA MET A 27 -4.90 -2.39 0.49
C MET A 27 -5.80 -3.56 0.90
N LEU A 28 -5.26 -4.47 1.72
CA LEU A 28 -5.97 -5.68 2.13
C LEU A 28 -6.90 -5.43 3.32
N ARG A 29 -6.42 -4.63 4.27
CA ARG A 29 -7.11 -4.35 5.52
C ARG A 29 -6.68 -3.00 6.06
N GLU A 30 -7.62 -2.31 6.68
CA GLU A 30 -7.41 -1.05 7.39
C GLU A 30 -8.14 -1.15 8.75
N ASP A 31 -7.42 -0.93 9.84
CA ASP A 31 -7.94 -0.84 11.19
C ASP A 31 -7.62 0.56 11.76
N ILE A 32 -8.65 1.28 12.18
CA ILE A 32 -8.54 2.64 12.70
C ILE A 32 -8.52 2.60 14.23
N LEU A 33 -7.41 3.00 14.82
CA LEU A 33 -7.22 3.08 16.27
C LEU A 33 -7.42 4.53 16.69
N ALA A 34 -8.69 4.94 16.82
CA ALA A 34 -9.06 6.34 17.07
C ALA A 34 -8.50 6.88 18.40
N GLU A 35 -8.42 6.04 19.43
CA GLU A 35 -7.86 6.42 20.75
C GLU A 35 -6.35 6.72 20.69
N GLU A 36 -5.63 6.08 19.78
CA GLU A 36 -4.18 6.23 19.60
C GLU A 36 -3.83 7.14 18.41
N GLU A 37 -4.83 7.80 17.81
CA GLU A 37 -4.70 8.56 16.56
C GLU A 37 -3.86 7.82 15.50
N SER A 38 -4.06 6.51 15.40
CA SER A 38 -3.20 5.63 14.60
C SER A 38 -4.04 4.82 13.60
N ILE A 39 -3.44 4.48 12.45
CA ILE A 39 -4.04 3.58 11.46
C ILE A 39 -3.09 2.41 11.24
N GLN A 40 -3.58 1.20 11.48
CA GLN A 40 -2.88 -0.02 11.10
C GLN A 40 -3.47 -0.53 9.79
N PHE A 41 -2.62 -0.91 8.84
CA PHE A 41 -3.11 -1.40 7.55
C PHE A 41 -2.14 -2.40 6.94
N HIS A 42 -2.70 -3.24 6.08
CA HIS A 42 -1.98 -4.27 5.33
C HIS A 42 -2.01 -3.92 3.85
N VAL A 43 -0.85 -4.02 3.22
CA VAL A 43 -0.71 -3.82 1.78
C VAL A 43 -0.12 -5.04 1.12
N LEU A 44 -0.61 -5.33 -0.07
CA LEU A 44 -0.08 -6.36 -0.96
C LEU A 44 0.62 -5.69 -2.14
N PHE A 45 1.80 -6.17 -2.48
CA PHE A 45 2.53 -5.77 -3.67
C PHE A 45 3.55 -6.84 -4.05
N GLN A 46 4.12 -6.74 -5.24
CA GLN A 46 5.17 -7.65 -5.70
C GLN A 46 6.55 -7.10 -5.36
N HIS A 47 7.29 -7.82 -4.52
CA HIS A 47 8.67 -7.52 -4.17
C HIS A 47 9.63 -8.25 -5.10
N ASN A 48 10.64 -7.55 -5.63
CA ASN A 48 11.61 -8.09 -6.58
C ASN A 48 12.34 -9.36 -6.11
N LEU A 49 12.69 -9.46 -4.82
CA LEU A 49 13.43 -10.58 -4.26
C LEU A 49 12.56 -11.66 -3.60
N HIS A 50 11.31 -11.34 -3.25
CA HIS A 50 10.49 -12.19 -2.37
C HIS A 50 9.16 -12.60 -3.01
N GLY A 51 8.84 -12.09 -4.20
CA GLY A 51 7.54 -12.30 -4.83
C GLY A 51 6.43 -11.50 -4.13
N TRP A 52 5.23 -12.04 -4.07
CA TRP A 52 4.07 -11.38 -3.46
C TRP A 52 4.24 -11.27 -1.94
N VAL A 53 4.14 -10.04 -1.43
CA VAL A 53 4.27 -9.78 0.01
C VAL A 53 3.06 -9.06 0.56
N ASN A 54 2.56 -9.56 1.69
CA ASN A 54 1.62 -8.84 2.53
C ASN A 54 2.40 -8.16 3.65
N ARG A 55 2.52 -6.84 3.56
CA ARG A 55 3.28 -6.02 4.50
C ARG A 55 2.33 -5.24 5.39
N ARG A 56 2.59 -5.29 6.70
CA ARG A 56 1.84 -4.57 7.73
C ARG A 56 2.53 -3.25 8.07
N TYR A 57 1.76 -2.18 8.02
CA TYR A 57 2.17 -0.85 8.43
C TYR A 57 1.32 -0.32 9.58
N ARG A 58 1.91 0.54 10.39
CA ARG A 58 1.20 1.38 11.36
C ARG A 58 1.59 2.84 11.12
N TYR A 59 0.61 3.65 10.77
CA TYR A 59 0.75 5.10 10.75
C TYR A 59 0.34 5.66 12.11
N ASP A 60 1.22 6.47 12.70
CA ASP A 60 0.99 7.22 13.93
C ASP A 60 0.72 8.67 13.54
N GLY A 61 -0.51 9.15 13.80
CA GLY A 61 -0.96 10.49 13.45
C GLY A 61 -0.38 11.58 14.34
N PHE A 62 -0.07 11.27 15.59
CA PHE A 62 0.55 12.21 16.54
C PHE A 62 2.00 12.51 16.14
N ASN A 63 2.76 11.45 15.82
CA ASN A 63 4.16 11.58 15.40
C ASN A 63 4.33 11.74 13.89
N ASN A 64 3.25 11.71 13.11
CA ASN A 64 3.26 11.73 11.63
C ASN A 64 4.28 10.75 11.03
N THR A 65 4.32 9.53 11.56
CA THR A 65 5.35 8.53 11.26
C THR A 65 4.74 7.23 10.77
N LEU A 66 5.30 6.69 9.69
CA LEU A 66 4.92 5.39 9.12
C LEU A 66 5.90 4.31 9.59
N TYR A 67 5.40 3.33 10.34
CA TYR A 67 6.19 2.21 10.85
C TYR A 67 5.92 0.94 10.05
N HIS A 68 6.98 0.26 9.62
CA HIS A 68 6.90 -1.12 9.17
C HIS A 68 6.77 -2.05 10.39
N LYS A 69 5.73 -2.90 10.41
CA LYS A 69 5.42 -3.81 11.53
C LYS A 69 5.57 -5.29 11.17
N GLY A 70 6.20 -5.59 10.04
CA GLY A 70 6.46 -6.94 9.55
C GLY A 70 5.80 -7.25 8.21
N GLN A 71 6.17 -8.37 7.63
CA GLN A 71 5.62 -8.86 6.36
C GLN A 71 5.57 -10.39 6.34
N ILE A 72 4.69 -10.94 5.51
CA ILE A 72 4.66 -12.36 5.13
C ILE A 72 4.73 -12.46 3.61
N VAL A 73 5.27 -13.57 3.11
CA VAL A 73 5.24 -13.91 1.68
C VAL A 73 3.95 -14.66 1.40
N LEU A 74 3.26 -14.29 0.33
CA LEU A 74 2.07 -14.97 -0.16
C LEU A 74 2.40 -15.78 -1.41
N SER A 75 1.62 -16.85 -1.65
CA SER A 75 1.62 -17.51 -2.94
C SER A 75 0.96 -16.60 -3.99
N GLU A 76 1.21 -16.89 -5.28
CA GLU A 76 0.56 -16.17 -6.37
C GLU A 76 -0.96 -16.39 -6.38
N ASP A 77 -1.40 -17.61 -6.09
CA ASP A 77 -2.82 -17.96 -5.98
C ASP A 77 -3.52 -17.12 -4.88
N ASP A 78 -2.90 -16.99 -3.70
CA ASP A 78 -3.46 -16.17 -2.60
C ASP A 78 -3.47 -14.67 -2.96
N ALA A 79 -2.52 -14.22 -3.76
CA ALA A 79 -2.44 -12.82 -4.18
C ALA A 79 -3.52 -12.48 -5.22
N LEU A 80 -3.89 -13.44 -6.07
CA LEU A 80 -4.83 -13.25 -7.19
C LEU A 80 -6.20 -12.74 -6.74
N ASP A 81 -6.71 -13.27 -5.63
CA ASP A 81 -8.02 -12.86 -5.07
C ASP A 81 -8.07 -11.36 -4.75
N TYR A 82 -6.94 -10.78 -4.36
CA TYR A 82 -6.83 -9.36 -4.04
C TYR A 82 -6.58 -8.50 -5.28
N MET A 83 -5.93 -9.04 -6.31
CA MET A 83 -5.66 -8.32 -7.56
C MET A 83 -6.92 -7.99 -8.35
N LEU A 84 -8.02 -8.70 -8.10
CA LEU A 84 -9.33 -8.41 -8.68
C LEU A 84 -9.96 -7.11 -8.15
N ALA A 85 -9.51 -6.61 -7.01
CA ALA A 85 -9.95 -5.35 -6.44
C ALA A 85 -9.18 -4.16 -7.04
N THR A 86 -9.76 -2.97 -6.93
CA THR A 86 -9.09 -1.74 -7.32
C THR A 86 -7.82 -1.54 -6.47
N PRO A 87 -6.65 -1.33 -7.10
CA PRO A 87 -5.42 -1.10 -6.37
C PRO A 87 -5.48 0.22 -5.59
N TYR A 88 -4.81 0.25 -4.46
CA TYR A 88 -4.60 1.45 -3.66
C TYR A 88 -3.62 2.43 -4.36
N ILE A 89 -2.62 1.88 -5.06
CA ILE A 89 -1.70 2.59 -5.94
C ILE A 89 -1.63 1.84 -7.26
N GLU A 90 -2.01 2.51 -8.36
CA GLU A 90 -1.95 1.95 -9.70
C GLU A 90 -0.50 1.86 -10.20
N ALA A 91 -0.23 0.90 -11.08
CA ALA A 91 1.02 0.86 -11.81
C ALA A 91 1.08 2.06 -12.76
N VAL A 92 2.18 2.81 -12.73
CA VAL A 92 2.45 3.83 -13.74
C VAL A 92 2.89 3.10 -15.00
N VAL A 93 1.94 2.85 -15.90
CA VAL A 93 2.25 2.43 -17.26
C VAL A 93 2.62 3.71 -18.02
N ASP A 94 3.91 3.99 -18.13
CA ASP A 94 4.39 4.90 -19.16
C ASP A 94 4.14 4.21 -20.50
N ASP A 95 3.04 4.58 -21.17
CA ASP A 95 2.86 4.33 -22.59
C ASP A 95 4.03 5.03 -23.30
N ILE A 96 5.13 4.32 -23.56
CA ILE A 96 6.16 4.80 -24.48
C ILE A 96 5.61 4.52 -25.88
N PRO A 97 5.02 5.51 -26.58
CA PRO A 97 4.38 5.27 -27.86
C PRO A 97 5.49 5.33 -28.92
N ASN A 98 6.28 4.25 -29.07
CA ASN A 98 7.11 3.91 -30.25
C ASN A 98 8.18 2.80 -30.03
N SER A 99 8.00 1.81 -29.15
CA SER A 99 8.97 0.69 -29.06
C SER A 99 8.78 -0.43 -30.09
N TYR A 100 8.21 -0.12 -31.28
CA TYR A 100 8.32 -0.97 -32.47
C TYR A 100 9.13 -0.21 -33.53
N GLY A 101 10.44 -0.43 -33.51
CA GLY A 101 11.39 0.20 -34.42
C GLY A 101 12.76 -0.42 -34.28
N GLY A 102 12.92 -1.62 -34.84
CA GLY A 102 14.18 -2.35 -34.98
C GLY A 102 13.98 -3.58 -35.83
#